data_AF-A0A8H7ZMT5-F1
#
_entry.id   AF-A0A8H7ZMT5-F1
#
_cell.length_a   1.000
_cell.length_b   1.000
_cell.length_c   1.000
_cell.angle_alpha   90.00
_cell.angle_beta   90.00
_cell.angle_gamma   90.00
#
_symmetry.space_group_name_H-M   'P 1'
#
loop_
_entity.id
_entity.type
_entity.pdbx_description
1 polymer ?
#
loop_
_entity_poly.entity_id
_entity_poly.type
_entity_poly.pdbx_seq_one_letter_code
_entity_poly.pdbx_strand_id
1 'polypeptide(L)'
;MHAAKLLQLQNVTAADADTVLEACHLLNPSQVKQLMSNSARTDYETSANSELIKAIADRAKSGEPVLLDARSVEEAGSWKNPDTREVEVIERYVPAWVAESVPKTNVVVNCSVGNEQI
;
A
#
# COMPACT_ATOMS: atom_id res chain seq x y z
N MET A 1 -6.64 -0.14 -0.46
CA MET A 1 -8.01 0.42 -0.34
C MET A 1 -9.09 -0.66 -0.58
N HIS A 2 -9.01 -1.85 0.03
CA HIS A 2 -10.02 -2.91 -0.17
C HIS A 2 -11.12 -2.89 0.90
N ALA A 3 -10.75 -2.60 2.16
CA ALA A 3 -11.70 -2.46 3.26
C ALA A 3 -12.73 -1.32 3.04
N ALA A 4 -12.30 -0.19 2.46
CA ALA A 4 -13.20 0.90 2.11
C ALA A 4 -14.19 0.54 0.99
N LYS A 5 -13.80 -0.37 0.09
CA LYS A 5 -14.64 -0.83 -1.02
C LYS A 5 -15.72 -1.79 -0.53
N LEU A 6 -15.43 -2.63 0.47
CA LEU A 6 -16.43 -3.45 1.16
C LEU A 6 -17.55 -2.61 1.80
N LEU A 7 -17.21 -1.46 2.37
CA LEU A 7 -18.18 -0.55 3.01
C LEU A 7 -19.12 0.15 2.00
N GLN A 8 -18.71 0.25 0.73
CA GLN A 8 -19.50 0.91 -0.32
C GLN A 8 -20.39 -0.06 -1.12
N LEU A 9 -20.24 -1.37 -0.93
CA LEU A 9 -21.08 -2.38 -1.57
C LEU A 9 -22.42 -2.47 -0.85
N GLN A 10 -23.25 -1.45 -1.00
CA GLN A 10 -24.66 -1.51 -0.66
C GLN A 10 -25.34 -2.52 -1.60
N ASN A 11 -26.02 -3.53 -1.06
CA ASN A 11 -26.81 -4.57 -1.75
C ASN A 11 -26.05 -5.81 -2.27
N VAL A 12 -25.30 -6.49 -1.40
CA VAL A 12 -24.71 -7.80 -1.72
C VAL A 12 -25.67 -8.92 -1.28
N THR A 13 -26.02 -9.81 -2.19
CA THR A 13 -26.82 -11.02 -1.88
C THR A 13 -25.91 -12.20 -1.52
N ALA A 14 -26.45 -13.26 -0.89
CA ALA A 14 -25.65 -14.44 -0.52
C ALA A 14 -24.99 -15.14 -1.73
N ALA A 15 -25.51 -14.94 -2.94
CA ALA A 15 -24.93 -15.42 -4.19
C ALA A 15 -23.64 -14.66 -4.59
N ASP A 16 -23.49 -13.42 -4.13
CA ASP A 16 -22.35 -12.56 -4.45
C ASP A 16 -21.17 -12.77 -3.48
N ALA A 17 -21.26 -13.75 -2.58
CA ALA A 17 -20.22 -14.05 -1.59
C ALA A 17 -18.86 -14.31 -2.25
N ASP A 18 -18.85 -15.03 -3.37
CA ASP A 18 -17.62 -15.34 -4.10
C ASP A 18 -17.06 -14.08 -4.80
N THR A 19 -17.91 -13.27 -5.41
CA THR A 19 -17.52 -11.97 -6.01
C THR A 19 -16.92 -11.00 -4.98
N VAL A 20 -17.46 -10.98 -3.76
CA VAL A 20 -16.94 -10.15 -2.67
C VAL A 20 -15.56 -10.63 -2.21
N LEU A 21 -15.35 -11.94 -2.11
CA LEU A 21 -14.04 -12.51 -1.77
C LEU A 21 -13.02 -12.27 -2.89
N GLU A 22 -13.42 -12.36 -4.16
CA GLU A 22 -12.55 -12.02 -5.30
C GLU A 22 -12.18 -10.53 -5.32
N ALA A 23 -13.14 -9.65 -5.08
CA ALA A 23 -12.89 -8.21 -4.97
C ALA A 23 -11.95 -7.88 -3.79
N CYS A 24 -11.94 -8.73 -2.76
CA CYS A 24 -11.14 -8.58 -1.54
C CYS A 24 -10.01 -9.60 -1.43
N HIS A 25 -9.35 -9.93 -2.55
CA HIS A 25 -8.28 -10.92 -2.61
C HIS A 25 -7.10 -10.70 -1.65
N LEU A 26 -6.94 -9.50 -1.07
CA LEU A 26 -5.90 -9.21 -0.06
C LEU A 26 -6.34 -9.49 1.38
N LEU A 27 -7.60 -9.89 1.61
CA LEU A 27 -8.15 -10.17 2.93
C LEU A 27 -8.60 -11.62 3.02
N ASN A 28 -8.30 -12.28 4.14
CA ASN A 28 -8.82 -13.63 4.39
C ASN A 28 -10.33 -13.58 4.66
N PRO A 29 -11.09 -14.65 4.35
CA PRO A 29 -12.53 -14.71 4.61
C PRO A 29 -12.91 -14.39 6.07
N SER A 30 -12.06 -14.80 7.02
CA SER A 30 -12.19 -14.49 8.44
C SER A 30 -12.11 -12.99 8.75
N GLN A 31 -11.26 -12.25 8.04
CA GLN A 31 -11.10 -10.80 8.18
C GLN A 31 -12.29 -10.06 7.60
N VAL A 32 -12.77 -10.50 6.43
CA VAL A 32 -13.96 -9.96 5.76
C VAL A 32 -15.19 -10.13 6.65
N LYS A 33 -15.40 -11.32 7.23
CA LYS A 33 -16.49 -11.58 8.18
C LYS A 33 -16.49 -10.59 9.34
N GLN A 34 -15.33 -10.37 9.97
CA GLN A 34 -15.23 -9.51 11.15
C GLN A 34 -15.39 -8.02 10.79
N LEU A 35 -14.88 -7.59 9.63
CA LEU A 35 -15.13 -6.25 9.10
C LEU A 35 -16.61 -6.00 8.83
N MET A 36 -17.29 -6.94 8.19
CA MET A 36 -18.74 -6.85 7.93
C MET A 36 -19.56 -6.86 9.22
N SER A 37 -19.13 -7.62 10.23
CA SER A 37 -19.81 -7.69 11.53
C SER A 37 -19.64 -6.41 12.37
N ASN A 38 -18.50 -5.72 12.22
CA ASN A 38 -18.13 -4.54 13.01
C ASN A 38 -18.44 -3.20 12.30
N SER A 39 -18.92 -3.25 11.06
CA SER A 39 -19.27 -2.04 10.31
C SER A 39 -20.42 -1.32 11.02
N ALA A 40 -20.11 -0.15 11.58
CA ALA A 40 -21.07 0.64 12.35
C ALA A 40 -22.26 1.00 11.46
N ARG A 41 -23.41 0.45 11.84
CA ARG A 41 -24.70 0.58 11.18
C ARG A 41 -25.07 2.07 11.11
N THR A 42 -25.23 2.60 9.91
CA THR A 42 -26.00 3.84 9.73
C THR A 42 -27.48 3.47 9.90
N ASP A 43 -28.23 4.24 10.67
CA ASP A 43 -29.52 3.86 11.27
C ASP A 43 -30.67 3.49 10.29
N TYR A 44 -30.41 3.50 8.98
CA TYR A 44 -31.40 3.21 7.92
C TYR A 44 -31.06 2.00 7.03
N GLU A 45 -29.95 1.28 7.26
CA GLU A 45 -29.66 0.08 6.49
C GLU A 45 -30.35 -1.17 7.06
N THR A 46 -31.06 -1.86 6.17
CA THR A 46 -31.66 -3.18 6.44
C THR A 46 -30.56 -4.12 6.92
N SER A 47 -30.84 -4.86 8.00
CA SER A 47 -29.86 -5.71 8.70
C SER A 47 -28.90 -6.40 7.72
N ALA A 48 -27.59 -6.19 7.90
CA ALA A 48 -26.55 -6.89 7.17
C ALA A 48 -26.96 -8.35 6.96
N ASN A 49 -26.99 -8.77 5.70
CA ASN A 49 -27.61 -10.00 5.24
C ASN A 49 -26.96 -11.18 5.99
N SER A 50 -27.60 -11.66 7.06
CA SER A 50 -26.99 -12.64 7.97
C SER A 50 -26.61 -13.94 7.26
N GLU A 51 -27.28 -14.22 6.14
CA GLU A 51 -27.01 -15.31 5.21
C GLU A 51 -25.67 -15.13 4.49
N LEU A 52 -25.30 -13.91 4.08
CA LEU A 52 -24.02 -13.60 3.45
C LEU A 52 -22.86 -13.76 4.45
N ILE A 53 -23.04 -13.28 5.69
CA ILE A 53 -22.04 -13.45 6.76
C ILE A 53 -21.83 -14.94 7.07
N LYS A 54 -22.91 -15.73 7.09
CA LYS A 54 -22.83 -17.20 7.25
C LYS A 54 -22.13 -17.86 6.08
N ALA A 55 -22.48 -17.52 4.84
CA ALA A 55 -21.85 -18.07 3.63
C ALA A 55 -20.34 -17.76 3.57
N ILE A 56 -19.91 -16.59 4.05
CA ILE A 56 -18.49 -16.23 4.17
C ILE A 56 -17.84 -16.98 5.36
N ALA A 57 -18.55 -17.14 6.47
CA ALA A 57 -18.06 -17.89 7.63
C ALA A 57 -17.86 -19.40 7.32
N ASP A 58 -18.71 -19.99 6.49
CA ASP A 58 -18.56 -21.38 6.03
C ASP A 58 -17.33 -21.58 5.13
N ARG A 59 -16.89 -20.50 4.46
CA ARG A 59 -15.67 -20.47 3.63
C ARG A 59 -14.41 -20.15 4.43
N ALA A 60 -14.55 -19.65 5.66
CA ALA A 60 -13.43 -19.37 6.54
C ALA A 60 -12.85 -20.67 7.12
N LYS A 61 -11.54 -20.87 6.99
CA LYS A 61 -10.87 -22.02 7.62
C LYS A 61 -10.73 -21.77 9.12
N SER A 62 -10.99 -22.79 9.92
CA SER A 62 -10.79 -22.73 11.37
C SER A 62 -9.30 -22.49 11.68
N GLY A 63 -8.99 -21.37 12.35
CA GLY A 63 -7.62 -21.01 12.75
C GLY A 63 -6.96 -19.90 11.94
N GLU A 64 -7.64 -19.26 10.98
CA GLU A 64 -7.07 -18.12 10.25
C GLU A 64 -6.91 -16.88 11.15
N PRO A 65 -5.75 -16.21 11.12
CA PRO A 65 -5.54 -14.97 11.87
C PRO A 65 -6.44 -13.87 11.30
N VAL A 66 -7.22 -13.23 12.18
CA VAL A 66 -8.05 -12.06 11.85
C VAL A 66 -7.18 -10.80 11.76
N LEU A 67 -6.21 -10.67 12.65
CA LEU A 67 -5.31 -9.53 12.63
C LEU A 67 -4.20 -9.78 11.60
N LEU A 68 -3.84 -8.74 10.85
CA LEU A 68 -2.61 -8.77 10.09
C LEU A 68 -1.44 -8.90 11.07
N ASP A 69 -0.37 -9.56 10.64
CA ASP A 69 0.84 -9.69 11.45
C ASP A 69 1.34 -8.30 11.82
N ALA A 70 1.16 -7.93 13.09
CA ALA A 70 1.63 -6.68 13.66
C ALA A 70 3.11 -6.80 13.97
N ARG A 71 3.92 -7.07 12.93
CA ARG A 71 5.37 -7.11 13.05
C ARG A 71 5.84 -5.71 13.43
N SER A 72 6.57 -5.59 14.54
CA SER A 72 7.09 -4.29 14.95
C SER A 72 8.13 -3.79 13.94
N VAL A 73 8.33 -2.47 13.85
CA VAL A 73 9.30 -1.90 12.89
C VAL A 73 10.71 -2.43 13.15
N GLU A 74 11.02 -2.76 14.42
CA GLU A 74 12.28 -3.36 14.84
C GLU A 74 12.43 -4.81 14.35
N GLU A 75 11.33 -5.55 14.22
CA GLU A 75 11.32 -6.93 13.74
C GLU A 75 11.29 -7.02 12.22
N ALA A 76 10.86 -5.97 11.50
CA ALA A 76 10.61 -5.95 10.05
C ALA A 76 11.83 -6.25 9.16
N GLY A 77 13.03 -6.35 9.75
CA GLY A 77 14.27 -6.65 9.05
C GLY A 77 14.83 -5.43 8.29
N SER A 78 16.03 -5.58 7.76
CA SER A 78 16.68 -4.54 6.96
C SER A 78 15.94 -4.35 5.64
N TRP A 79 15.33 -3.18 5.45
CA TRP A 79 14.73 -2.78 4.18
C TRP A 79 15.78 -2.80 3.07
N LYS A 80 15.50 -3.48 1.95
CA LYS A 80 16.38 -3.42 0.78
C LYS A 80 16.32 -2.01 0.19
N ASN A 81 17.46 -1.34 0.12
CA ASN A 81 17.58 -0.08 -0.63
C ASN A 81 17.38 -0.40 -2.12
N PRO A 82 16.62 0.40 -2.89
CA PRO A 82 16.58 0.28 -4.36
C PRO A 82 17.99 0.18 -4.97
N ASP A 83 18.08 -0.55 -6.08
CA ASP A 83 19.33 -0.71 -6.79
C ASP A 83 19.80 0.66 -7.33
N THR A 84 21.13 0.85 -7.39
CA THR A 84 21.71 2.12 -7.81
C THR A 84 21.45 2.34 -9.30
N ARG A 85 21.06 3.55 -9.70
CA ARG A 85 20.89 3.88 -11.12
C ARG A 85 22.24 3.88 -11.83
N GLU A 86 22.30 3.38 -13.05
CA GLU A 86 23.47 3.54 -13.92
C GLU A 86 23.53 4.99 -14.42
N VAL A 87 24.71 5.61 -14.35
CA VAL A 87 24.95 6.98 -14.80
C VAL A 87 26.10 6.97 -15.78
N GLU A 88 25.82 7.20 -17.05
CA GLU A 88 26.84 7.26 -18.11
C GLU A 88 27.60 8.59 -18.09
N VAL A 89 26.90 9.71 -17.84
CA VAL A 89 27.47 11.06 -17.81
C VAL A 89 26.92 11.83 -16.61
N ILE A 90 27.82 12.50 -15.88
CA ILE A 90 27.45 13.40 -14.78
C ILE A 90 27.44 14.82 -15.34
N GLU A 91 26.25 15.41 -15.46
CA GLU A 91 26.09 16.81 -15.86
C GLU A 91 26.64 17.75 -14.78
N ARG A 92 27.37 18.78 -15.23
CA ARG A 92 27.89 19.84 -14.37
C ARG A 92 26.79 20.86 -14.11
N TYR A 93 26.02 20.64 -13.05
CA TYR A 93 24.95 21.55 -12.68
C TYR A 93 25.00 21.89 -11.19
N VAL A 94 24.93 23.19 -10.90
CA VAL A 94 24.70 23.73 -9.54
C VAL A 94 23.46 24.63 -9.61
N PRO A 95 22.41 24.36 -8.82
CA PRO A 95 21.26 25.24 -8.75
C PRO A 95 21.63 26.66 -8.31
N ALA A 96 21.05 27.68 -8.95
CA ALA A 96 21.40 29.09 -8.72
C ALA A 96 21.24 29.54 -7.26
N TRP A 97 20.26 28.99 -6.53
CA TRP A 97 20.02 29.29 -5.12
C TRP A 97 21.05 28.65 -4.16
N VAL A 98 21.79 27.64 -4.61
CA VAL A 98 22.91 27.01 -3.86
C VAL A 98 24.25 27.63 -4.25
N ALA A 99 24.36 28.15 -5.47
CA ALA A 99 25.58 28.76 -5.98
C ALA A 99 26.09 29.91 -5.10
N GLU A 100 25.18 30.69 -4.51
CA GLU A 100 25.51 31.79 -3.61
C GLU A 100 25.94 31.32 -2.22
N SER A 101 25.33 30.25 -1.71
CA SER A 101 25.68 29.69 -0.40
C SER A 101 26.95 28.84 -0.42
N VAL A 102 27.36 28.33 -1.59
CA VAL A 102 28.56 27.49 -1.73
C VAL A 102 29.43 27.92 -2.93
N PRO A 103 30.11 29.08 -2.83
CA PRO A 103 30.83 29.68 -3.96
C PRO A 103 32.02 28.84 -4.42
N LYS A 104 32.71 28.15 -3.50
CA LYS A 104 33.87 27.30 -3.84
C LYS A 104 33.46 26.08 -4.67
N THR A 105 32.32 25.46 -4.35
CA THR A 105 31.81 24.31 -5.11
C THR A 105 31.35 24.72 -6.49
N ASN A 106 30.72 25.89 -6.62
CA ASN A 106 30.32 26.43 -7.92
C ASN A 106 31.53 26.67 -8.86
N VAL A 107 32.63 27.20 -8.33
CA VAL A 107 33.89 27.35 -9.10
C VAL A 107 34.42 25.99 -9.54
N VAL A 108 34.44 24.97 -8.67
CA VAL A 108 34.96 23.64 -9.03
C VAL A 108 34.11 22.97 -10.11
N VAL A 109 32.78 23.06 -10.02
CA VAL A 109 31.88 22.48 -11.04
C VAL A 109 32.08 23.17 -12.39
N ASN A 110 32.22 24.50 -12.42
CA ASN A 110 32.41 25.26 -13.66
C ASN A 110 33.85 25.21 -14.21
N CYS A 111 34.87 25.05 -13.36
CA CYS A 111 36.28 25.01 -13.77
C CYS A 111 36.79 23.60 -14.04
N SER A 112 36.01 22.55 -13.75
CA SER A 112 36.38 21.19 -14.15
C SER A 112 36.34 21.09 -15.68
N VAL A 113 37.51 21.13 -16.32
CA VAL A 113 37.68 20.93 -17.76
C VAL A 113 37.25 19.49 -18.10
N GLY A 114 36.38 19.33 -19.10
CA GLY A 114 36.08 18.02 -19.66
C GLY A 114 37.32 17.44 -20.34
N ASN A 115 37.72 16.24 -19.94
CA ASN A 115 38.37 15.33 -20.88
C ASN A 115 37.30 14.89 -21.90
N GLU A 116 36.93 15.80 -22.80
CA GLU A 116 36.37 15.44 -24.09
C GLU A 116 37.54 15.52 -25.07
N GLN A 117 38.28 14.41 -25.23
CA GLN A 117 38.85 13.94 -26.51
C GLN A 117 39.35 12.49 -26.35
N ILE A 118 38.58 11.57 -26.96
CA ILE A 118 38.89 10.20 -27.43
C ILE A 118 38.98 9.10 -26.36
#